data_AF-A0A915UU17-F1
#
_entry.id   AF-A0A915UU17-F1
#
_cell.length_a   1.000
_cell.length_b   1.000
_cell.length_c   1.000
_cell.angle_alpha   90.00
_cell.angle_beta   90.00
_cell.angle_gamma   90.00
#
_symmetry.space_group_name_H-M   'P 1'
#
loop_
_entity.id
_entity.type
_entity.pdbx_description
1 polymer ?
#
loop_
_entity_poly.entity_id
_entity_poly.type
_entity_poly.pdbx_seq_one_letter_code
_entity_poly.pdbx_strand_id
1 'polypeptide(L)'
;MESLLADACRTLRERLLQNEGDTETLYALGRALRELSEGWNRLPEATRAELERALQSAQPLSDGSMSVLLEELSAHQKAIARAAAQAQTPRYPTPQTALRAYEQLRRAQPDAGIRRMEVLLLAASLEAPSAPLTQQAESLMHTLYAGQPLPDYNASVAVLVGLAFLQANGVEVALSAAQVGALASALAQGDALVLPDAAPHEPDPRDWDDLVDALVAQHREPLARAEQSLSDTQLVRVEQLPDTVRATLQPAPGPRFEWRYLTLQDLIWINSEITKSPQPYSYDRLEEATYYQYSYRQSRDVPLQAARFLWGYLKYRPFAQGNLATALIATLAFLHINGYETRLPVENAAEWITQVATRRKHPLDAIRQIAAPALPGTQPEPLRELAHHLIEHYEPALHALGEK
;
A
#
# COMPACT_ATOMS: atom_id res chain seq x y z
N MET A 1 -19.55 1.47 31.32
CA MET A 1 -20.62 2.28 30.69
C MET A 1 -20.03 3.27 29.69
N GLU A 2 -19.21 4.26 30.07
CA GLU A 2 -18.25 4.89 29.12
C GLU A 2 -17.33 3.85 28.47
N SER A 3 -17.06 2.75 29.19
CA SER A 3 -16.32 1.60 28.67
C SER A 3 -16.94 0.97 27.42
N LEU A 4 -18.27 0.91 27.27
CA LEU A 4 -18.89 0.22 26.11
C LEU A 4 -18.68 0.97 24.81
N LEU A 5 -18.80 2.30 24.85
CA LEU A 5 -18.50 3.16 23.70
C LEU A 5 -17.01 3.14 23.37
N ALA A 6 -16.15 3.20 24.38
CA ALA A 6 -14.70 3.10 24.21
C ALA A 6 -14.28 1.74 23.63
N ASP A 7 -14.89 0.64 24.09
CA ASP A 7 -14.64 -0.71 23.58
C ASP A 7 -15.16 -0.88 22.15
N ALA A 8 -16.31 -0.27 21.81
CA ALA A 8 -16.84 -0.26 20.45
C ALA A 8 -15.92 0.52 19.50
N CYS A 9 -15.44 1.70 19.91
CA CYS A 9 -14.48 2.50 19.14
C CYS A 9 -13.15 1.75 18.94
N ARG A 10 -12.64 1.10 19.99
CA ARG A 10 -11.41 0.29 19.93
C ARG A 10 -11.54 -0.89 18.97
N THR A 11 -12.61 -1.67 19.12
CA THR A 11 -12.88 -2.85 18.27
C THR A 11 -13.03 -2.44 16.80
N LEU A 12 -13.76 -1.35 16.54
CA LEU A 12 -13.96 -0.86 15.18
C LEU A 12 -12.66 -0.31 14.58
N ARG A 13 -11.85 0.40 15.37
CA ARG A 13 -10.52 0.86 14.96
C ARG A 13 -9.63 -0.30 14.52
N GLU A 14 -9.57 -1.38 15.31
CA GLU A 14 -8.79 -2.57 14.98
C GLU A 14 -9.26 -3.20 13.65
N ARG A 15 -10.57 -3.34 13.46
CA ARG A 15 -11.15 -3.86 12.21
C ARG A 15 -10.88 -2.96 10.99
N LEU A 16 -10.97 -1.63 11.15
CA LEU A 16 -10.62 -0.67 10.11
C LEU A 16 -9.15 -0.79 9.70
N LEU A 17 -8.25 -1.04 10.67
CA LEU A 17 -6.81 -1.23 10.41
C LEU A 17 -6.50 -2.57 9.73
N GLN A 18 -7.23 -3.63 10.06
CA GLN A 18 -7.07 -4.96 9.47
C GLN A 18 -7.78 -5.10 8.11
N ASN A 19 -8.63 -4.13 7.75
CA ASN A 19 -9.49 -4.18 6.56
C ASN A 19 -10.37 -5.45 6.53
N GLU A 20 -10.90 -5.84 7.69
CA GLU A 20 -11.72 -7.04 7.88
C GLU A 20 -13.22 -6.69 7.89
N GLY A 21 -13.95 -7.11 6.87
CA GLY A 21 -15.40 -6.95 6.77
C GLY A 21 -15.84 -6.01 5.63
N ASP A 22 -17.09 -5.55 5.69
CA ASP A 22 -17.62 -4.58 4.72
C ASP A 22 -17.09 -3.17 5.00
N THR A 23 -16.21 -2.67 4.12
CA THR A 23 -15.58 -1.36 4.25
C THR A 23 -16.58 -0.20 4.30
N GLU A 24 -17.72 -0.29 3.61
CA GLU A 24 -18.73 0.78 3.65
C GLU A 24 -19.40 0.87 5.03
N THR A 25 -19.86 -0.27 5.56
CA THR A 25 -20.46 -0.35 6.89
C THR A 25 -19.48 0.06 7.99
N LEU A 26 -18.23 -0.43 7.93
CA LEU A 26 -17.19 -0.06 8.89
C LEU A 26 -16.92 1.45 8.90
N TYR A 27 -16.83 2.05 7.71
CA TYR A 27 -16.58 3.48 7.57
C TYR A 27 -17.77 4.32 8.08
N ALA A 28 -19.00 3.94 7.71
CA ALA A 28 -20.22 4.62 8.15
C ALA A 28 -20.39 4.53 9.68
N LEU A 29 -20.20 3.34 10.25
CA LEU A 29 -20.24 3.14 11.69
C LEU A 29 -19.12 3.90 12.41
N GLY A 30 -17.93 3.96 11.83
CA GLY A 30 -16.80 4.71 12.41
C GLY A 30 -17.09 6.19 12.52
N ARG A 31 -17.69 6.78 11.48
CA ARG A 31 -18.15 8.18 11.54
C ARG A 31 -19.21 8.39 12.62
N ALA A 32 -20.21 7.51 12.69
CA ALA A 32 -21.27 7.62 13.69
C ALA A 32 -20.75 7.47 15.13
N LEU A 33 -19.85 6.52 15.38
CA LEU A 33 -19.24 6.31 16.70
C LEU A 33 -18.30 7.46 17.10
N ARG A 34 -17.58 8.06 16.15
CA ARG A 34 -16.80 9.27 16.41
C ARG A 34 -17.68 10.43 16.83
N GLU A 35 -18.72 10.75 16.07
CA GLU A 35 -19.64 11.84 16.44
C GLU A 35 -20.31 11.55 17.79
N LEU A 36 -20.64 10.29 18.06
CA LEU A 36 -21.19 9.87 19.35
C LEU A 36 -20.20 10.06 20.50
N SER A 37 -18.92 9.70 20.32
CA SER A 37 -17.90 9.85 21.36
C SER A 37 -17.65 11.31 21.68
N GLU A 38 -17.58 12.19 20.67
CA GLU A 38 -17.42 13.63 20.82
C GLU A 38 -18.60 14.26 21.60
N GLY A 39 -19.83 13.81 21.33
CA GLY A 39 -21.06 14.36 21.91
C GLY A 39 -21.57 13.68 23.18
N TRP A 40 -21.00 12.55 23.60
CA TRP A 40 -21.60 11.63 24.59
C TRP A 40 -22.10 12.32 25.86
N ASN A 41 -21.26 13.16 26.46
CA ASN A 41 -21.55 13.82 27.74
C ASN A 41 -22.61 14.93 27.64
N ARG A 42 -22.93 15.37 26.42
CA ARG A 42 -23.91 16.44 26.13
C ARG A 42 -25.27 15.91 25.67
N LEU A 43 -25.40 14.60 25.49
CA LEU A 43 -26.66 13.98 25.12
C LEU A 43 -27.68 13.99 26.28
N PRO A 44 -28.98 14.16 26.00
CA PRO A 44 -30.04 13.95 26.99
C PRO A 44 -29.95 12.56 27.62
N GLU A 45 -30.26 12.45 28.91
CA GLU A 45 -30.16 11.19 29.67
C GLU A 45 -30.99 10.06 29.03
N ALA A 46 -32.21 10.36 28.58
CA ALA A 46 -33.08 9.40 27.90
C ALA A 46 -32.44 8.83 26.62
N THR A 47 -31.90 9.70 25.76
CA THR A 47 -31.21 9.30 24.52
C THR A 47 -29.95 8.51 24.82
N ARG A 48 -29.19 8.90 25.85
CA ARG A 48 -27.99 8.19 26.28
C ARG A 48 -28.31 6.77 26.73
N ALA A 49 -29.39 6.58 27.50
CA ALA A 49 -29.83 5.27 27.96
C ALA A 49 -30.33 4.36 26.83
N GLU A 50 -30.90 4.92 25.76
CA GLU A 50 -31.27 4.17 24.55
C GLU A 50 -30.04 3.73 23.76
N LEU A 51 -29.11 4.66 23.51
CA LEU A 51 -27.86 4.38 22.79
C LEU A 51 -26.96 3.40 23.56
N GLU A 52 -26.96 3.46 24.88
CA GLU A 52 -26.24 2.50 25.72
C GLU A 52 -26.81 1.08 25.60
N ARG A 53 -28.15 0.95 25.57
CA ARG A 53 -28.79 -0.35 25.29
C ARG A 53 -28.44 -0.86 23.90
N ALA A 54 -28.39 0.02 22.90
CA ALA A 54 -28.01 -0.34 21.54
C ALA A 54 -26.56 -0.86 21.50
N LEU A 55 -25.61 -0.13 22.09
CA LEU A 55 -24.20 -0.53 22.23
C LEU A 55 -24.05 -1.87 22.95
N GLN A 56 -24.82 -2.09 24.02
CA GLN A 56 -24.79 -3.35 24.78
C GLN A 56 -25.33 -4.53 23.95
N SER A 57 -26.41 -4.33 23.19
CA SER A 57 -26.99 -5.38 22.33
C SER A 57 -26.11 -5.75 21.14
N ALA A 58 -25.25 -4.82 20.71
CA ALA A 58 -24.36 -5.01 19.57
C ALA A 58 -23.05 -5.74 19.92
N GLN A 59 -22.81 -6.09 21.18
CA GLN A 59 -21.61 -6.83 21.58
C GLN A 59 -21.81 -8.37 21.50
N PRO A 60 -20.85 -9.12 20.93
CA PRO A 60 -19.62 -8.65 20.29
C PRO A 60 -19.88 -8.07 18.89
N LEU A 61 -19.09 -7.05 18.50
CA LEU A 61 -19.20 -6.39 17.20
C LEU A 61 -18.79 -7.32 16.04
N SER A 62 -19.77 -8.05 15.53
CA SER A 62 -19.75 -8.83 14.29
C SER A 62 -20.38 -8.05 13.13
N ASP A 63 -20.23 -8.55 11.90
CA ASP A 63 -20.77 -7.89 10.70
C ASP A 63 -22.28 -7.66 10.77
N GLY A 64 -23.05 -8.62 11.29
CA GLY A 64 -24.50 -8.47 11.49
C GLY A 64 -24.87 -7.44 12.55
N SER A 65 -24.19 -7.45 13.69
CA SER A 65 -24.44 -6.49 14.78
C SER A 65 -23.97 -5.07 14.45
N MET A 66 -22.96 -4.90 13.59
CA MET A 66 -22.50 -3.58 13.16
C MET A 66 -23.56 -2.85 12.34
N SER A 67 -24.23 -3.55 11.43
CA SER A 67 -25.33 -2.96 10.64
C SER A 67 -26.51 -2.56 11.52
N VAL A 68 -26.90 -3.42 12.48
CA VAL A 68 -27.96 -3.11 13.44
C VAL A 68 -27.60 -1.90 14.30
N LEU A 69 -26.36 -1.85 14.82
CA LEU A 69 -25.90 -0.71 15.60
C LEU A 69 -25.92 0.58 14.76
N LEU A 70 -25.47 0.52 13.50
CA LEU A 70 -25.49 1.68 12.61
C LEU A 70 -26.92 2.20 12.38
N GLU A 71 -27.91 1.33 12.22
CA GLU A 71 -29.31 1.70 12.10
C GLU A 71 -29.83 2.40 13.37
N GLU A 72 -29.54 1.84 14.54
CA GLU A 72 -29.92 2.43 15.84
C GLU A 72 -29.27 3.80 16.05
N LEU A 73 -27.98 3.95 15.74
CA LEU A 73 -27.30 5.26 15.81
C LEU A 73 -27.90 6.26 14.81
N SER A 74 -28.28 5.80 13.62
CA SER A 74 -28.87 6.65 12.58
C SER A 74 -30.23 7.21 13.00
N ALA A 75 -31.02 6.47 13.79
CA ALA A 75 -32.28 6.96 14.35
C ALA A 75 -32.07 8.19 15.26
N HIS A 76 -30.91 8.31 15.90
CA HIS A 76 -30.54 9.42 16.78
C HIS A 76 -29.55 10.42 16.16
N GLN A 77 -29.27 10.34 14.86
CA GLN A 77 -28.23 11.12 14.18
C GLN A 77 -28.29 12.63 14.47
N LYS A 78 -29.48 13.24 14.45
CA LYS A 78 -29.62 14.69 14.71
C LYS A 78 -29.25 15.08 16.14
N ALA A 79 -29.57 14.23 17.12
CA ALA A 79 -29.23 14.48 18.51
C ALA A 79 -27.73 14.32 18.74
N ILE A 80 -27.14 13.27 18.14
CA ILE A 80 -25.70 13.00 18.16
C ILE A 80 -24.93 14.16 17.54
N ALA A 81 -25.24 14.56 16.31
CA ALA A 81 -24.57 15.65 15.60
C ALA A 81 -24.67 16.99 16.36
N ARG A 82 -25.83 17.29 16.97
CA ARG A 82 -26.00 18.50 17.77
C ARG A 82 -25.16 18.47 19.05
N ALA A 83 -25.07 17.32 19.72
CA ALA A 83 -24.26 17.16 20.92
C ALA A 83 -22.76 17.27 20.59
N ALA A 84 -22.31 16.64 19.50
CA ALA A 84 -20.94 16.71 19.01
C ALA A 84 -20.54 18.15 18.63
N ALA A 85 -21.38 18.88 17.91
CA ALA A 85 -21.11 20.27 17.51
C ALA A 85 -20.97 21.26 18.67
N GLN A 86 -21.49 20.91 19.85
CA GLN A 86 -21.34 21.71 21.07
C GLN A 86 -20.07 21.35 21.85
N ALA A 87 -19.46 20.20 21.57
CA ALA A 87 -18.20 19.81 22.17
C ALA A 87 -17.04 20.57 21.52
N GLN A 88 -16.02 20.89 22.33
CA GLN A 88 -14.79 21.46 21.82
C GLN A 88 -13.93 20.30 21.36
N THR A 89 -14.01 19.98 20.07
CA THR A 89 -13.38 18.79 19.50
C THR A 89 -12.01 19.13 18.91
N PRO A 90 -11.03 18.23 19.04
CA PRO A 90 -9.75 18.41 18.37
C PRO A 90 -9.92 18.48 16.85
N ARG A 91 -9.20 19.40 16.21
CA ARG A 91 -9.14 19.53 14.77
C ARG A 91 -8.26 18.40 14.22
N TYR A 92 -8.88 17.40 13.60
CA TYR A 92 -8.18 16.31 12.93
C TYR A 92 -7.81 16.67 11.48
N PRO A 93 -6.66 16.18 10.97
CA PRO A 93 -6.23 16.41 9.59
C PRO A 93 -7.11 15.66 8.58
N THR A 94 -7.11 16.14 7.35
CA THR A 94 -7.83 15.51 6.23
C THR A 94 -6.89 14.66 5.38
N PRO A 95 -7.41 13.79 4.49
CA PRO A 95 -6.57 13.09 3.53
C PRO A 95 -5.71 14.03 2.71
N GLN A 96 -6.25 15.18 2.31
CA GLN A 96 -5.52 16.21 1.57
C GLN A 96 -4.32 16.72 2.37
N THR A 97 -4.45 16.92 3.69
CA THR A 97 -3.34 17.32 4.57
C THR A 97 -2.18 16.33 4.51
N ALA A 98 -2.46 15.03 4.62
CA ALA A 98 -1.44 13.98 4.57
C ALA A 98 -0.77 13.88 3.20
N LEU A 99 -1.56 13.99 2.12
CA LEU A 99 -1.05 13.99 0.75
C LEU A 99 -0.19 15.24 0.47
N ARG A 100 -0.61 16.41 0.95
CA ARG A 100 0.16 17.66 0.85
C ARG A 100 1.49 17.55 1.58
N ALA A 101 1.49 17.01 2.80
CA ALA A 101 2.73 16.79 3.57
C ALA A 101 3.72 15.91 2.80
N TYR A 102 3.22 14.84 2.17
CA TYR A 102 4.01 13.99 1.30
C TYR A 102 4.54 14.74 0.06
N GLU A 103 3.68 15.48 -0.65
CA GLU A 103 4.06 16.26 -1.82
C GLU A 103 5.17 17.25 -1.52
N GLN A 104 5.10 17.94 -0.39
CA GLN A 104 6.08 18.94 0.02
C GLN A 104 7.41 18.31 0.44
N LEU A 105 7.37 17.18 1.13
CA LEU A 105 8.59 16.43 1.47
C LEU A 105 9.28 15.87 0.22
N ARG A 106 8.53 15.10 -0.58
CA ARG A 106 9.06 14.34 -1.73
C ARG A 106 9.24 15.19 -2.98
N ARG A 107 8.52 16.32 -3.11
CA ARG A 107 8.40 17.12 -4.34
C ARG A 107 7.85 16.34 -5.52
N ALA A 108 6.90 15.45 -5.26
CA ALA A 108 6.23 14.62 -6.26
C ALA A 108 4.78 14.38 -5.86
N GLN A 109 3.90 14.22 -6.84
CA GLN A 109 2.49 13.87 -6.56
C GLN A 109 2.39 12.46 -5.95
N PRO A 110 1.45 12.25 -5.02
CA PRO A 110 1.23 10.95 -4.41
C PRO A 110 0.42 10.06 -5.35
N ASP A 111 0.93 8.86 -5.60
CA ASP A 111 0.13 7.75 -6.14
C ASP A 111 -0.44 6.94 -4.97
N ALA A 112 -1.29 7.58 -4.16
CA ALA A 112 -1.86 6.99 -2.97
C ALA A 112 -3.39 6.95 -3.06
N GLY A 113 -3.98 5.83 -2.61
CA GLY A 113 -5.42 5.68 -2.57
C GLY A 113 -6.03 6.58 -1.50
N ILE A 114 -6.69 7.68 -1.91
CA ILE A 114 -7.38 8.64 -1.03
C ILE A 114 -8.27 7.91 -0.01
N ARG A 115 -9.02 6.91 -0.48
CA ARG A 115 -9.94 6.12 0.36
C ARG A 115 -9.24 5.35 1.48
N ARG A 116 -8.02 4.85 1.25
CA ARG A 116 -7.22 4.20 2.30
C ARG A 116 -6.77 5.20 3.35
N MET A 117 -6.37 6.41 2.92
CA MET A 117 -6.00 7.49 3.82
C MET A 117 -7.20 7.93 4.69
N GLU A 118 -8.39 8.06 4.09
CA GLU A 118 -9.64 8.36 4.81
C GLU A 118 -9.92 7.35 5.93
N VAL A 119 -9.80 6.05 5.63
CA VAL A 119 -10.00 4.98 6.62
C VAL A 119 -8.99 5.07 7.78
N LEU A 120 -7.71 5.32 7.48
CA LEU A 120 -6.67 5.43 8.50
C LEU A 120 -6.87 6.66 9.39
N LEU A 121 -7.22 7.81 8.79
CA LEU A 121 -7.51 9.04 9.56
C LEU A 121 -8.77 8.89 10.41
N LEU A 122 -9.80 8.20 9.90
CA LEU A 122 -10.97 7.87 10.69
C LEU A 122 -10.59 6.97 11.87
N ALA A 123 -9.83 5.90 11.63
CA ALA A 123 -9.38 4.98 12.67
C ALA A 123 -8.55 5.68 13.75
N ALA A 124 -7.69 6.63 13.39
CA ALA A 124 -6.94 7.46 14.33
C ALA A 124 -7.85 8.36 15.17
N SER A 125 -8.92 8.89 14.58
CA SER A 125 -9.89 9.76 15.28
C SER A 125 -10.88 9.02 16.19
N LEU A 126 -10.83 7.69 16.25
CA LEU A 126 -11.61 6.88 17.20
C LEU A 126 -10.96 6.78 18.59
N GLU A 127 -9.82 7.45 18.81
CA GLU A 127 -9.25 7.64 20.15
C GLU A 127 -10.26 8.39 21.04
N ALA A 128 -10.20 8.13 22.36
CA ALA A 128 -11.12 8.80 23.29
C ALA A 128 -10.95 10.33 23.22
N PRO A 129 -12.04 11.12 23.05
CA PRO A 129 -11.94 12.58 22.93
C PRO A 129 -11.33 13.26 24.16
N SER A 130 -11.42 12.62 25.33
CA SER A 130 -10.83 13.07 26.60
C SER A 130 -9.34 12.72 26.74
N ALA A 131 -8.77 11.93 25.84
CA ALA A 131 -7.35 11.59 25.87
C ALA A 131 -6.49 12.86 25.67
N PRO A 132 -5.30 12.95 26.29
CA PRO A 132 -4.36 14.04 26.03
C PRO A 132 -4.07 14.20 24.54
N LEU A 133 -3.87 15.43 24.06
CA LEU A 133 -3.57 15.71 22.65
C LEU A 133 -2.29 14.99 22.19
N THR A 134 -1.31 14.82 23.08
CA THR A 134 -0.09 14.05 22.82
C THR A 134 -0.38 12.58 22.53
N GLN A 135 -1.25 11.95 23.32
CA GLN A 135 -1.71 10.58 23.09
C GLN A 135 -2.49 10.45 21.78
N GLN A 136 -3.37 11.42 21.47
CA GLN A 136 -4.09 11.44 20.19
C GLN A 136 -3.14 11.60 18.99
N ALA A 137 -2.13 12.46 19.11
CA ALA A 137 -1.11 12.67 18.09
C ALA A 137 -0.25 11.42 17.87
N GLU A 138 0.20 10.77 18.95
CA GLU A 138 0.93 9.50 18.89
C GLU A 138 0.10 8.40 18.22
N SER A 139 -1.16 8.26 18.64
CA SER A 139 -2.13 7.34 18.05
C SER A 139 -2.32 7.58 16.55
N LEU A 140 -2.41 8.84 16.12
CA LEU A 140 -2.47 9.26 14.73
C LEU A 140 -1.19 8.90 13.95
N MET A 141 -0.02 9.19 14.51
CA MET A 141 1.28 8.87 13.90
C MET A 141 1.44 7.36 13.69
N HIS A 142 1.19 6.56 14.72
CA HIS A 142 1.27 5.10 14.62
C HIS A 142 0.24 4.52 13.65
N THR A 143 -0.99 5.04 13.64
CA THR A 143 -2.04 4.57 12.73
C THR A 143 -1.67 4.82 11.27
N LEU A 144 -1.19 6.03 10.95
CA LEU A 144 -0.75 6.38 9.60
C LEU A 144 0.48 5.56 9.19
N TYR A 145 1.47 5.42 10.08
CA TYR A 145 2.68 4.66 9.78
C TYR A 145 2.39 3.17 9.61
N ALA A 146 1.62 2.53 10.50
CA ALA A 146 1.25 1.13 10.36
C ALA A 146 0.46 0.87 9.08
N GLY A 147 -0.38 1.83 8.69
CA GLY A 147 -1.18 1.76 7.47
C GLY A 147 -0.37 1.85 6.17
N GLN A 148 0.88 2.34 6.19
CA GLN A 148 1.75 2.56 5.02
C GLN A 148 0.98 3.01 3.75
N PRO A 149 0.20 4.11 3.80
CA PRO A 149 -0.63 4.53 2.67
C PRO A 149 0.16 5.09 1.48
N LEU A 150 1.43 5.42 1.69
CA LEU A 150 2.32 6.05 0.71
C LEU A 150 3.41 5.06 0.26
N PRO A 151 3.99 5.23 -0.94
CA PRO A 151 5.06 4.35 -1.44
C PRO A 151 6.38 4.48 -0.67
N ASP A 152 6.65 5.64 -0.05
CA ASP A 152 7.80 5.93 0.81
C ASP A 152 7.47 7.12 1.73
N TYR A 153 8.43 7.53 2.58
CA TYR A 153 8.29 8.64 3.53
C TYR A 153 7.15 8.49 4.54
N ASN A 154 6.65 7.28 4.77
CA ASN A 154 5.50 7.04 5.65
C ASN A 154 5.77 7.50 7.10
N ALA A 155 6.97 7.30 7.64
CA ALA A 155 7.28 7.72 9.01
C ALA A 155 7.36 9.25 9.09
N SER A 156 8.04 9.88 8.13
CA SER A 156 8.17 11.33 8.09
C SER A 156 6.85 12.05 7.88
N VAL A 157 5.98 11.53 7.00
CA VAL A 157 4.65 12.10 6.78
C VAL A 157 3.78 11.92 8.01
N ALA A 158 3.79 10.75 8.64
CA ALA A 158 3.07 10.52 9.89
C ALA A 158 3.52 11.52 10.98
N VAL A 159 4.83 11.71 11.17
CA VAL A 159 5.37 12.70 12.12
C VAL A 159 4.91 14.11 11.77
N LEU A 160 5.02 14.55 10.51
CA LEU A 160 4.54 15.89 10.12
C LEU A 160 3.07 16.09 10.41
N VAL A 161 2.23 15.11 10.05
CA VAL A 161 0.79 15.18 10.25
C VAL A 161 0.44 15.23 11.74
N GLY A 162 1.13 14.45 12.58
CA GLY A 162 0.92 14.50 14.03
C GLY A 162 1.43 15.79 14.68
N LEU A 163 2.56 16.36 14.22
CA LEU A 163 3.02 17.67 14.67
C LEU A 163 2.08 18.80 14.23
N ALA A 164 1.58 18.74 12.99
CA ALA A 164 0.56 19.67 12.50
C ALA A 164 -0.72 19.57 13.33
N PHE A 165 -1.12 18.35 13.72
CA PHE A 165 -2.26 18.14 14.61
C PHE A 165 -2.06 18.80 15.97
N LEU A 166 -0.89 18.64 16.60
CA LEU A 166 -0.59 19.30 17.87
C LEU A 166 -0.67 20.83 17.73
N GLN A 167 -0.06 21.39 16.68
CA GLN A 167 -0.06 22.83 16.44
C GLN A 167 -1.46 23.38 16.16
N ALA A 168 -2.25 22.68 15.32
CA ALA A 168 -3.64 23.04 15.03
C ALA A 168 -4.51 23.10 16.29
N ASN A 169 -4.17 22.32 17.32
CA ASN A 169 -4.90 22.24 18.59
C ASN A 169 -4.22 23.05 19.73
N GLY A 170 -3.34 23.99 19.37
CA GLY A 170 -2.78 24.97 20.30
C GLY A 170 -1.56 24.50 21.10
N VAL A 171 -0.98 23.34 20.78
CA VAL A 171 0.26 22.85 21.40
C VAL A 171 1.47 23.42 20.66
N GLU A 172 2.37 24.09 21.37
CA GLU A 172 3.60 24.64 20.78
C GLU A 172 4.58 23.53 20.37
N VAL A 173 4.92 23.49 19.08
CA VAL A 173 5.87 22.52 18.51
C VAL A 173 7.26 23.16 18.41
N ALA A 174 7.95 23.26 19.56
CA ALA A 174 9.32 23.80 19.64
C ALA A 174 10.37 22.66 19.66
N LEU A 175 10.45 21.88 18.57
CA LEU A 175 11.40 20.77 18.44
C LEU A 175 12.65 21.17 17.64
N SER A 176 13.82 20.76 18.12
CA SER A 176 15.06 20.86 17.36
C SER A 176 15.07 19.88 16.18
N ALA A 177 15.90 20.14 15.17
CA ALA A 177 16.07 19.25 14.02
C ALA A 177 16.45 17.81 14.43
N ALA A 178 17.26 17.66 15.48
CA ALA A 178 17.65 16.35 16.01
C ALA A 178 16.45 15.60 16.62
N GLN A 179 15.60 16.29 17.38
CA GLN A 179 14.40 15.69 17.98
C GLN A 179 13.39 15.25 16.92
N VAL A 180 13.18 16.04 15.87
CA VAL A 180 12.25 15.68 14.79
C VAL A 180 12.75 14.46 14.00
N GLY A 181 14.05 14.40 13.70
CA GLY A 181 14.64 13.19 13.08
C GLY A 181 14.50 11.95 13.96
N ALA A 182 14.76 12.10 15.28
CA ALA A 182 14.62 11.03 16.25
C ALA A 182 13.17 10.52 16.38
N LEU A 183 12.17 11.41 16.28
CA LEU A 183 10.75 11.00 16.27
C LEU A 183 10.42 10.08 15.10
N ALA A 184 10.88 10.42 13.89
CA ALA A 184 10.64 9.58 12.72
C ALA A 184 11.32 8.20 12.86
N SER A 185 12.53 8.15 13.41
CA SER A 185 13.22 6.89 13.69
C SER A 185 12.54 6.07 14.79
N ALA A 186 12.13 6.70 15.89
CA ALA A 186 11.42 6.05 17.00
C ALA A 186 10.09 5.45 16.54
N LEU A 187 9.31 6.22 15.76
CA LEU A 187 8.06 5.76 15.17
C LEU A 187 8.27 4.51 14.30
N ALA A 188 9.32 4.51 13.50
CA ALA A 188 9.63 3.38 12.63
C ALA A 188 10.12 2.13 13.38
N GLN A 189 10.76 2.31 14.53
CA GLN A 189 11.28 1.24 15.39
C GLN A 189 10.23 0.72 16.38
N GLY A 190 9.10 1.42 16.53
CA GLY A 190 8.07 1.09 17.52
C GLY A 190 8.41 1.53 18.94
N ASP A 191 9.34 2.48 19.08
CA ASP A 191 9.74 3.06 20.36
C ASP A 191 8.75 4.15 20.79
N ALA A 192 8.75 4.47 22.09
CA ALA A 192 7.92 5.53 22.64
C ALA A 192 8.28 6.90 22.03
N LEU A 193 7.27 7.67 21.62
CA LEU A 193 7.46 8.97 21.00
C LEU A 193 7.61 10.07 22.06
N VAL A 194 8.67 10.87 21.95
CA VAL A 194 8.87 12.04 22.81
C VAL A 194 8.24 13.27 22.15
N LEU A 195 6.94 13.42 22.34
CA LEU A 195 6.16 14.53 21.79
C LEU A 195 6.20 15.79 22.69
N PRO A 196 5.99 17.00 22.14
CA PRO A 196 5.83 18.21 22.94
C PRO A 196 4.64 18.09 23.90
N ASP A 197 4.88 18.31 25.20
CA ASP A 197 3.87 18.25 26.26
C ASP A 197 3.55 19.65 26.82
N ALA A 198 3.51 20.64 25.94
CA ALA A 198 3.12 22.00 26.32
C ALA A 198 1.61 22.07 26.56
N ALA A 199 1.19 22.85 27.56
CA ALA A 199 -0.23 23.09 27.80
C ALA A 199 -0.86 23.74 26.56
N PRO A 200 -2.00 23.22 26.05
CA PRO A 200 -2.62 23.79 24.85
C PRO A 200 -3.11 25.20 25.13
N HIS A 201 -2.82 26.10 24.19
CA HIS A 201 -3.34 27.46 24.14
C HIS A 201 -4.52 27.54 23.17
N GLU A 202 -4.82 28.73 22.66
CA GLU A 202 -5.84 28.91 21.63
C GLU A 202 -5.45 28.11 20.36
N PRO A 203 -6.39 27.39 19.72
CA PRO A 203 -6.13 26.66 18.48
C PRO A 203 -5.53 27.56 17.40
N ASP A 204 -4.59 27.03 16.63
CA ASP A 204 -3.94 27.82 15.58
C ASP A 204 -4.95 28.13 14.46
N PRO A 205 -5.13 29.42 14.09
CA PRO A 205 -6.12 29.83 13.11
C PRO A 205 -5.74 29.45 11.67
N ARG A 206 -4.48 29.11 11.40
CA ARG A 206 -4.02 28.71 10.07
C ARG A 206 -4.74 27.45 9.59
N ASP A 207 -4.93 27.34 8.29
CA ASP A 207 -5.44 26.12 7.70
C ASP A 207 -4.39 24.99 7.73
N TRP A 208 -4.78 23.81 7.26
CA TRP A 208 -3.89 22.66 7.28
C TRP A 208 -2.71 22.79 6.32
N ASP A 209 -2.90 23.44 5.18
CA ASP A 209 -1.86 23.55 4.16
C ASP A 209 -0.77 24.50 4.64
N ASP A 210 -1.14 25.63 5.23
CA ASP A 210 -0.21 26.59 5.85
C ASP A 210 0.57 25.99 7.02
N LEU A 211 -0.08 25.17 7.86
CA LEU A 211 0.59 24.48 8.97
C LEU A 211 1.62 23.47 8.46
N VAL A 212 1.24 22.67 7.48
CA VAL A 212 2.13 21.67 6.87
C VAL A 212 3.29 22.36 6.16
N ASP A 213 3.04 23.38 5.35
CA ASP A 213 4.07 24.10 4.60
C ASP A 213 5.08 24.76 5.56
N ALA A 214 4.61 25.33 6.69
CA ALA A 214 5.49 25.88 7.73
C ALA A 214 6.36 24.81 8.39
N LEU A 215 5.78 23.67 8.79
CA LEU A 215 6.52 22.57 9.42
C LEU A 215 7.52 21.93 8.45
N VAL A 216 7.16 21.78 7.18
CA VAL A 216 8.07 21.27 6.15
C VAL A 216 9.22 22.25 5.93
N ALA A 217 8.95 23.56 5.83
CA ALA A 217 10.01 24.56 5.68
C ALA A 217 11.05 24.49 6.81
N GLN A 218 10.61 24.19 8.04
CA GLN A 218 11.47 24.07 9.21
C GLN A 218 12.15 22.70 9.34
N HIS A 219 11.48 21.61 8.97
CA HIS A 219 11.89 20.24 9.35
C HIS A 219 12.11 19.29 8.18
N ARG A 220 12.07 19.75 6.92
CA ARG A 220 12.27 18.89 5.74
C ARG A 220 13.58 18.11 5.77
N GLU A 221 14.69 18.78 6.06
CA GLU A 221 16.00 18.12 6.06
C GLU A 221 16.16 16.99 7.09
N PRO A 222 15.85 17.19 8.39
CA PRO A 222 15.98 16.12 9.37
C PRO A 222 15.06 14.94 9.08
N LEU A 223 13.84 15.20 8.58
CA LEU A 223 12.90 14.15 8.19
C LEU A 223 13.40 13.34 6.99
N ALA A 224 13.88 14.02 5.94
CA ALA A 224 14.45 13.34 4.78
C ALA A 224 15.70 12.51 5.14
N ARG A 225 16.55 13.00 6.04
CA ARG A 225 17.70 12.24 6.56
C ARG A 225 17.29 11.02 7.36
N ALA A 226 16.26 11.15 8.22
CA ALA A 226 15.73 10.03 8.99
C ALA A 226 15.16 8.94 8.06
N GLU A 227 14.40 9.30 7.04
CA GLU A 227 13.86 8.35 6.05
C GLU A 227 14.95 7.67 5.22
N GLN A 228 15.98 8.40 4.82
CA GLN A 228 17.13 7.81 4.15
C GLN A 228 17.83 6.80 5.05
N SER A 229 18.06 7.15 6.32
CA SER A 229 18.66 6.24 7.30
C SER A 229 17.78 5.00 7.54
N LEU A 230 16.46 5.19 7.65
CA LEU A 230 15.51 4.09 7.83
C LEU A 230 15.52 3.15 6.62
N SER A 231 15.50 3.71 5.41
CA SER A 231 15.65 2.95 4.17
C SER A 231 16.98 2.18 4.14
N ASP A 232 18.08 2.83 4.54
CA ASP A 232 19.41 2.21 4.59
C ASP A 232 19.50 1.09 5.66
N THR A 233 18.74 1.19 6.76
CA THR A 233 18.66 0.15 7.81
C THR A 233 17.64 -0.96 7.52
N GLN A 234 16.57 -0.68 6.79
CA GLN A 234 15.60 -1.68 6.32
C GLN A 234 16.16 -2.52 5.17
N LEU A 235 17.19 -2.01 4.49
CA LEU A 235 18.05 -2.81 3.64
C LEU A 235 18.93 -3.71 4.52
N VAL A 236 18.49 -4.95 4.75
CA VAL A 236 19.38 -5.99 5.28
C VAL A 236 20.57 -6.09 4.33
N ARG A 237 21.77 -5.75 4.79
CA ARG A 237 22.98 -5.98 4.01
C ARG A 237 23.03 -7.47 3.68
N VAL A 238 23.36 -7.83 2.44
CA VAL A 238 23.34 -9.23 1.99
C VAL A 238 24.18 -10.11 2.93
N GLU A 239 25.26 -9.55 3.49
CA GLU A 239 26.14 -10.18 4.48
C GLU A 239 25.48 -10.53 5.83
N GLN A 240 24.32 -9.96 6.15
CA GLN A 240 23.61 -10.14 7.43
C GLN A 240 22.40 -11.09 7.33
N LEU A 241 22.01 -11.51 6.13
CA LEU A 241 20.97 -12.51 5.92
C LEU A 241 21.46 -13.91 6.34
N PRO A 242 20.59 -14.81 6.85
CA PRO A 242 20.92 -16.23 7.04
C PRO A 242 21.49 -16.83 5.75
N ASP A 243 22.47 -17.73 5.83
CA ASP A 243 23.15 -18.26 4.64
C ASP A 243 22.19 -18.88 3.60
N THR A 244 21.08 -19.46 4.07
CA THR A 244 19.99 -19.99 3.23
C THR A 244 19.24 -18.91 2.44
N VAL A 245 19.02 -17.74 3.05
CA VAL A 245 18.36 -16.58 2.45
C VAL A 245 19.35 -15.79 1.58
N ARG A 246 20.62 -15.71 2.01
CA ARG A 246 21.71 -15.14 1.23
C ARG A 246 21.94 -15.94 -0.06
N ALA A 247 21.85 -17.27 -0.03
CA ALA A 247 21.95 -18.10 -1.22
C ALA A 247 20.78 -17.91 -2.21
N THR A 248 19.61 -17.49 -1.73
CA THR A 248 18.41 -17.22 -2.57
C THR A 248 18.29 -15.77 -3.02
N LEU A 249 18.93 -14.83 -2.32
CA LEU A 249 18.99 -13.40 -2.66
C LEU A 249 20.31 -12.96 -3.30
N GLN A 250 21.34 -13.82 -3.30
CA GLN A 250 22.49 -13.61 -4.15
C GLN A 250 21.97 -13.53 -5.58
N PRO A 251 22.21 -12.42 -6.30
CA PRO A 251 21.85 -12.36 -7.71
C PRO A 251 22.54 -13.56 -8.35
N ALA A 252 21.75 -14.46 -8.95
CA ALA A 252 22.37 -15.48 -9.77
C ALA A 252 23.25 -14.72 -10.79
N PRO A 253 24.50 -15.13 -10.99
CA PRO A 253 25.42 -14.38 -11.83
C PRO A 253 24.77 -14.16 -13.19
N GLY A 254 24.36 -12.92 -13.44
CA GLY A 254 23.85 -12.52 -14.73
C GLY A 254 24.97 -12.72 -15.76
N PRO A 255 24.62 -13.01 -17.01
CA PRO A 255 25.61 -13.14 -18.07
C PRO A 255 26.50 -11.89 -18.16
N ARG A 256 27.75 -12.07 -18.58
CA ARG A 256 28.78 -11.01 -18.69
C ARG A 256 28.48 -9.94 -19.77
N PHE A 257 27.29 -9.93 -20.36
CA PHE A 257 26.93 -9.13 -21.55
C PHE A 257 25.71 -8.24 -21.30
N GLU A 258 25.58 -7.19 -22.11
CA GLU A 258 24.52 -6.17 -22.09
C GLU A 258 23.11 -6.79 -21.94
N TRP A 259 22.33 -6.22 -21.03
CA TRP A 259 20.97 -6.65 -20.70
C TRP A 259 20.07 -6.58 -21.92
N ARG A 260 19.25 -7.62 -22.13
CA ARG A 260 18.37 -7.72 -23.29
C ARG A 260 16.92 -7.61 -22.85
N TYR A 261 16.20 -6.71 -23.50
CA TYR A 261 14.80 -6.42 -23.23
C TYR A 261 13.95 -6.76 -24.45
N LEU A 262 12.69 -7.10 -24.22
CA LEU A 262 11.71 -7.24 -25.29
C LEU A 262 11.19 -5.86 -25.67
N THR A 263 11.19 -5.53 -26.95
CA THR A 263 10.59 -4.29 -27.43
C THR A 263 9.08 -4.45 -27.62
N LEU A 264 8.35 -3.34 -27.77
CA LEU A 264 6.94 -3.39 -28.20
C LEU A 264 6.76 -4.20 -29.48
N GLN A 265 7.69 -4.08 -30.44
CA GLN A 265 7.63 -4.79 -31.72
C GLN A 265 7.80 -6.30 -31.55
N ASP A 266 8.61 -6.74 -30.58
CA ASP A 266 8.76 -8.16 -30.27
C ASP A 266 7.46 -8.73 -29.70
N LEU A 267 6.78 -8.00 -28.81
CA LEU A 267 5.52 -8.45 -28.23
C LEU A 267 4.38 -8.48 -29.26
N ILE A 268 4.32 -7.51 -30.17
CA ILE A 268 3.37 -7.49 -31.30
C ILE A 268 3.62 -8.70 -32.21
N TRP A 269 4.89 -8.97 -32.52
CA TRP A 269 5.27 -10.09 -33.36
C TRP A 269 4.95 -11.43 -32.69
N ILE A 270 5.35 -11.63 -31.43
CA ILE A 270 5.04 -12.86 -30.66
C ILE A 270 3.52 -13.09 -30.61
N ASN A 271 2.72 -12.06 -30.32
CA ASN A 271 1.27 -12.20 -30.31
C ASN A 271 0.76 -12.66 -31.68
N SER A 272 1.18 -12.01 -32.76
CA SER A 272 0.77 -12.33 -34.13
C SER A 272 1.15 -13.77 -34.54
N GLU A 273 2.31 -14.25 -34.12
CA GLU A 273 2.77 -15.63 -34.36
C GLU A 273 1.96 -16.67 -33.57
N ILE A 274 1.54 -16.34 -32.35
CA ILE A 274 0.70 -17.20 -31.51
C ILE A 274 -0.73 -17.25 -32.06
N THR A 275 -1.32 -16.10 -32.38
CA THR A 275 -2.71 -16.00 -32.86
C THR A 275 -2.86 -16.27 -34.35
N LYS A 276 -1.74 -16.48 -35.06
CA LYS A 276 -1.66 -16.65 -36.52
C LYS A 276 -2.31 -15.52 -37.32
N SER A 277 -2.52 -14.36 -36.68
CA SER A 277 -3.22 -13.20 -37.23
C SER A 277 -2.92 -11.94 -36.40
N PRO A 278 -2.70 -10.77 -37.03
CA PRO A 278 -2.52 -9.52 -36.30
C PRO A 278 -3.75 -9.21 -35.44
N GLN A 279 -3.53 -8.86 -34.17
CA GLN A 279 -4.60 -8.50 -33.24
C GLN A 279 -4.66 -6.99 -33.01
N PRO A 280 -5.87 -6.41 -32.88
CA PRO A 280 -6.01 -5.06 -32.35
C PRO A 280 -5.41 -4.99 -30.93
N TYR A 281 -4.72 -3.88 -30.63
CA TYR A 281 -4.13 -3.64 -29.32
C TYR A 281 -4.23 -2.18 -28.90
N SER A 282 -4.17 -1.93 -27.59
CA SER A 282 -4.04 -0.59 -27.02
C SER A 282 -2.57 -0.27 -26.84
N TYR A 283 -2.09 0.78 -27.53
CA TYR A 283 -0.70 1.21 -27.47
C TYR A 283 -0.26 1.53 -26.05
N ASP A 284 -1.00 2.40 -25.34
CA ASP A 284 -0.68 2.81 -23.97
C ASP A 284 -0.56 1.62 -23.00
N ARG A 285 -1.47 0.65 -23.14
CA ARG A 285 -1.44 -0.57 -22.31
C ARG A 285 -0.27 -1.48 -22.65
N LEU A 286 0.10 -1.56 -23.93
CA LEU A 286 1.22 -2.38 -24.38
C LEU A 286 2.55 -1.75 -23.96
N GLU A 287 2.69 -0.45 -24.11
CA GLU A 287 3.86 0.32 -23.67
C GLU A 287 4.05 0.16 -22.16
N GLU A 288 2.99 0.38 -21.39
CA GLU A 288 3.02 0.23 -19.94
C GLU A 288 3.36 -1.21 -19.55
N ALA A 289 2.70 -2.23 -20.13
CA ALA A 289 3.04 -3.64 -19.88
C ALA A 289 4.51 -3.97 -20.18
N THR A 290 5.05 -3.41 -21.26
CA THR A 290 6.45 -3.59 -21.66
C THR A 290 7.39 -2.92 -20.66
N TYR A 291 7.02 -1.76 -20.14
CA TYR A 291 7.84 -1.00 -19.19
C TYR A 291 8.14 -1.77 -17.89
N TYR A 292 7.27 -2.69 -17.48
CA TYR A 292 7.47 -3.50 -16.27
C TYR A 292 8.70 -4.41 -16.29
N GLN A 293 9.32 -4.64 -17.46
CA GLN A 293 10.59 -5.37 -17.56
C GLN A 293 11.80 -4.58 -17.03
N TYR A 294 11.70 -3.24 -16.97
CA TYR A 294 12.83 -2.41 -16.58
C TYR A 294 13.02 -2.38 -15.06
N SER A 295 14.27 -2.48 -14.62
CA SER A 295 14.62 -2.28 -13.21
C SER A 295 14.62 -0.79 -12.85
N TYR A 296 14.10 -0.48 -11.66
CA TYR A 296 14.46 0.76 -10.98
C TYR A 296 15.69 0.46 -10.11
N ARG A 297 16.67 1.39 -10.12
CA ARG A 297 17.86 1.39 -9.24
C ARG A 297 18.70 0.11 -9.25
N GLN A 298 19.62 -0.01 -10.22
CA GLN A 298 20.74 -0.98 -10.26
C GLN A 298 20.41 -2.48 -10.03
N SER A 299 19.13 -2.87 -9.93
CA SER A 299 18.74 -4.24 -9.65
C SER A 299 19.15 -5.15 -10.80
N ARG A 300 20.04 -6.09 -10.50
CA ARG A 300 20.54 -7.12 -11.42
C ARG A 300 19.75 -8.43 -11.34
N ASP A 301 18.56 -8.39 -10.74
CA ASP A 301 17.71 -9.57 -10.52
C ASP A 301 16.77 -9.80 -11.72
N VAL A 302 17.20 -10.67 -12.64
CA VAL A 302 16.42 -11.07 -13.83
C VAL A 302 15.12 -11.78 -13.44
N PRO A 303 15.09 -12.75 -12.50
CA PRO A 303 13.84 -13.34 -12.00
C PRO A 303 12.83 -12.32 -11.49
N LEU A 304 13.29 -11.31 -10.73
CA LEU A 304 12.41 -10.23 -10.27
C LEU A 304 11.87 -9.39 -11.42
N GLN A 305 12.70 -9.06 -12.42
CA GLN A 305 12.26 -8.33 -13.61
C GLN A 305 11.27 -9.14 -14.44
N ALA A 306 11.52 -10.44 -14.65
CA ALA A 306 10.61 -11.34 -15.32
C ALA A 306 9.26 -11.44 -14.59
N ALA A 307 9.27 -11.48 -13.26
CA ALA A 307 8.06 -11.51 -12.44
C ALA A 307 7.26 -10.21 -12.54
N ARG A 308 7.94 -9.06 -12.52
CA ARG A 308 7.31 -7.74 -12.71
C ARG A 308 6.72 -7.62 -14.11
N PHE A 309 7.48 -8.02 -15.13
CA PHE A 309 7.05 -8.05 -16.52
C PHE A 309 5.79 -8.93 -16.69
N LEU A 310 5.83 -10.17 -16.21
CA LEU A 310 4.70 -11.09 -16.24
C LEU A 310 3.45 -10.49 -15.58
N TRP A 311 3.63 -9.89 -14.39
CA TRP A 311 2.53 -9.24 -13.68
C TRP A 311 1.94 -8.05 -14.45
N GLY A 312 2.80 -7.15 -14.93
CA GLY A 312 2.39 -6.00 -15.72
C GLY A 312 1.62 -6.42 -16.95
N TYR A 313 2.16 -7.38 -17.71
CA TYR A 313 1.51 -7.90 -18.91
C TYR A 313 0.13 -8.50 -18.62
N LEU A 314 0.02 -9.35 -17.59
CA LEU A 314 -1.24 -9.97 -17.18
C LEU A 314 -2.28 -8.99 -16.64
N LYS A 315 -1.83 -7.85 -16.07
CA LYS A 315 -2.68 -6.76 -15.59
C LYS A 315 -3.26 -5.94 -16.74
N TYR A 316 -2.42 -5.53 -17.69
CA TYR A 316 -2.85 -4.60 -18.75
C TYR A 316 -3.52 -5.28 -19.93
N ARG A 317 -3.18 -6.56 -20.23
CA ARG A 317 -3.77 -7.37 -21.31
C ARG A 317 -3.96 -6.56 -22.60
N PRO A 318 -2.85 -6.15 -23.23
CA PRO A 318 -2.88 -5.10 -24.25
C PRO A 318 -3.57 -5.50 -25.56
N PHE A 319 -3.66 -6.79 -25.88
CA PHE A 319 -4.24 -7.29 -27.13
C PHE A 319 -5.71 -7.68 -26.97
N ALA A 320 -6.45 -7.70 -28.09
CA ALA A 320 -7.82 -8.23 -28.10
C ALA A 320 -7.86 -9.74 -27.76
N GLN A 321 -6.87 -10.50 -28.23
CA GLN A 321 -6.77 -11.96 -28.03
C GLN A 321 -5.33 -12.39 -27.77
N GLY A 322 -5.16 -13.60 -27.22
CA GLY A 322 -3.85 -14.22 -27.04
C GLY A 322 -3.02 -13.70 -25.86
N ASN A 323 -3.56 -12.84 -24.99
CA ASN A 323 -2.77 -12.21 -23.91
C ASN A 323 -2.06 -13.22 -22.99
N LEU A 324 -2.74 -14.29 -22.54
CA LEU A 324 -2.12 -15.28 -21.65
C LEU A 324 -1.00 -16.04 -22.34
N ALA A 325 -1.24 -16.46 -23.58
CA ALA A 325 -0.28 -17.17 -24.41
C ALA A 325 0.95 -16.29 -24.71
N THR A 326 0.74 -15.01 -25.06
CA THR A 326 1.83 -14.06 -25.25
C THR A 326 2.59 -13.79 -23.95
N ALA A 327 1.90 -13.64 -22.82
CA ALA A 327 2.55 -13.45 -21.52
C ALA A 327 3.48 -14.63 -21.17
N LEU A 328 3.02 -15.86 -21.41
CA LEU A 328 3.80 -17.07 -21.20
C LEU A 328 5.07 -17.05 -22.05
N ILE A 329 4.94 -16.97 -23.38
CA ILE A 329 6.08 -17.04 -24.30
C ILE A 329 7.05 -15.88 -24.10
N ALA A 330 6.54 -14.66 -23.97
CA ALA A 330 7.38 -13.48 -23.77
C ALA A 330 8.19 -13.58 -22.46
N THR A 331 7.58 -14.08 -21.39
CA THR A 331 8.29 -14.24 -20.11
C THR A 331 9.40 -15.29 -20.19
N LEU A 332 9.13 -16.42 -20.86
CA LEU A 332 10.14 -17.47 -21.07
C LEU A 332 11.28 -16.97 -21.97
N ALA A 333 10.95 -16.25 -23.05
CA ALA A 333 11.93 -15.64 -23.93
C ALA A 333 12.81 -14.61 -23.19
N PHE A 334 12.20 -13.76 -22.36
CA PHE A 334 12.91 -12.79 -21.54
C PHE A 334 13.90 -13.43 -20.56
N LEU A 335 13.53 -14.55 -19.93
CA LEU A 335 14.43 -15.32 -19.07
C LEU A 335 15.63 -15.86 -19.88
N HIS A 336 15.35 -16.44 -21.05
CA HIS A 336 16.38 -17.08 -21.87
C HIS A 336 17.39 -16.10 -22.46
N ILE A 337 16.94 -14.96 -23.02
CA ILE A 337 17.86 -13.93 -23.54
C ILE A 337 18.73 -13.30 -22.46
N ASN A 338 18.36 -13.45 -21.18
CA ASN A 338 19.12 -12.98 -20.02
C ASN A 338 19.83 -14.12 -19.26
N GLY A 339 20.04 -15.27 -19.90
CA GLY A 339 20.90 -16.34 -19.40
C GLY A 339 20.23 -17.30 -18.41
N TYR A 340 18.91 -17.45 -18.46
CA TYR A 340 18.17 -18.43 -17.67
C TYR A 340 17.53 -19.48 -18.57
N GLU A 341 17.67 -20.75 -18.20
CA GLU A 341 16.87 -21.84 -18.72
C GLU A 341 15.55 -21.94 -17.97
N THR A 342 14.49 -22.33 -18.66
CA THR A 342 13.15 -22.49 -18.09
C THR A 342 12.77 -23.96 -18.01
N ARG A 343 12.58 -24.48 -16.79
CA ARG A 343 12.17 -25.84 -16.49
C ARG A 343 10.66 -25.92 -16.22
N LEU A 344 9.87 -25.47 -17.18
CA LEU A 344 8.41 -25.57 -17.12
C LEU A 344 7.96 -26.72 -18.03
N PRO A 345 7.44 -27.84 -17.48
CA PRO A 345 6.89 -28.91 -18.32
C PRO A 345 5.73 -28.40 -19.18
N VAL A 346 5.70 -28.78 -20.46
CA VAL A 346 4.72 -28.31 -21.45
C VAL A 346 3.29 -28.55 -20.97
N GLU A 347 3.04 -29.74 -20.43
CA GLU A 347 1.74 -30.17 -19.90
C GLU A 347 1.23 -29.28 -18.76
N ASN A 348 2.12 -28.62 -18.02
CA ASN A 348 1.77 -27.78 -16.88
C ASN A 348 1.71 -26.29 -17.24
N ALA A 349 2.13 -25.89 -18.44
CA ALA A 349 2.35 -24.48 -18.77
C ALA A 349 1.05 -23.66 -18.81
N ALA A 350 -0.03 -24.22 -19.34
CA ALA A 350 -1.34 -23.56 -19.40
C ALA A 350 -1.94 -23.36 -17.99
N GLU A 351 -1.83 -24.36 -17.13
CA GLU A 351 -2.26 -24.22 -15.73
C GLU A 351 -1.39 -23.22 -14.98
N TRP A 352 -0.07 -23.29 -15.16
CA TRP A 352 0.89 -22.41 -14.50
C TRP A 352 0.57 -20.93 -14.77
N ILE A 353 0.37 -20.53 -16.03
CA ILE A 353 0.05 -19.14 -16.36
C ILE A 353 -1.35 -18.75 -15.86
N THR A 354 -2.31 -19.68 -15.88
CA THR A 354 -3.67 -19.45 -15.38
C THR A 354 -3.68 -19.21 -13.87
N GLN A 355 -2.88 -19.95 -13.09
CA GLN A 355 -2.74 -19.76 -11.65
C GLN A 355 -2.17 -18.38 -11.30
N VAL A 356 -1.21 -17.89 -12.09
CA VAL A 356 -0.66 -16.53 -11.92
C VAL A 356 -1.70 -15.48 -12.32
N ALA A 357 -2.36 -15.64 -13.48
CA ALA A 357 -3.37 -14.71 -13.98
C ALA A 357 -4.60 -14.59 -13.05
N THR A 358 -4.96 -15.66 -12.35
CA THR A 358 -6.05 -15.71 -11.36
C THR A 358 -5.59 -15.39 -9.94
N ARG A 359 -4.33 -14.96 -9.75
CA ARG A 359 -3.72 -14.61 -8.47
C ARG A 359 -3.70 -15.73 -7.42
N ARG A 360 -3.85 -16.99 -7.84
CA ARG A 360 -3.65 -18.15 -6.97
C ARG A 360 -2.17 -18.39 -6.67
N LYS A 361 -1.29 -17.83 -7.50
CA LYS A 361 0.16 -17.94 -7.36
C LYS A 361 0.83 -16.58 -7.56
N HIS A 362 1.74 -16.23 -6.68
CA HIS A 362 2.49 -14.97 -6.80
C HIS A 362 3.49 -15.06 -7.98
N PRO A 363 3.62 -14.01 -8.82
CA PRO A 363 4.48 -14.04 -10.01
C PRO A 363 5.95 -14.37 -9.71
N LEU A 364 6.51 -13.81 -8.64
CA LEU A 364 7.92 -14.05 -8.29
C LEU A 364 8.19 -15.52 -7.94
N ASP A 365 7.30 -16.14 -7.18
CA ASP A 365 7.43 -17.55 -6.80
C ASP A 365 7.23 -18.45 -8.02
N ALA A 366 6.31 -18.07 -8.92
CA ALA A 366 6.10 -18.77 -10.18
C ALA A 366 7.35 -18.76 -11.08
N ILE A 367 8.01 -17.62 -11.22
CA ILE A 367 9.26 -17.48 -11.99
C ILE A 367 10.39 -18.29 -11.34
N ARG A 368 10.59 -18.14 -10.03
CA ARG A 368 11.65 -18.85 -9.30
C ARG A 368 11.50 -20.38 -9.37
N GLN A 369 10.27 -20.89 -9.48
CA GLN A 369 10.06 -22.32 -9.65
C GLN A 369 10.57 -22.85 -11.00
N ILE A 370 10.53 -22.03 -12.05
CA ILE A 370 10.86 -22.47 -13.42
C ILE A 370 12.23 -22.00 -13.89
N ALA A 371 12.76 -20.90 -13.34
CA ALA A 371 14.00 -20.29 -13.81
C ALA A 371 15.23 -20.94 -13.15
N ALA A 372 16.15 -21.43 -13.98
CA ALA A 372 17.47 -21.91 -13.55
C ALA A 372 18.56 -21.17 -14.35
N PRO A 373 19.69 -20.76 -13.74
CA PRO A 373 20.80 -20.18 -14.50
C PRO A 373 21.29 -21.14 -15.59
N ALA A 374 21.45 -20.62 -16.81
CA ALA A 374 21.94 -21.41 -17.94
C ALA A 374 23.42 -21.79 -17.73
N LEU A 375 23.82 -22.93 -18.29
CA LEU A 375 25.22 -23.38 -18.20
C LEU A 375 26.16 -22.41 -18.98
N PRO A 376 27.39 -22.17 -18.49
CA PRO A 376 28.35 -21.34 -19.21
C PRO A 376 28.71 -21.97 -20.57
N GLY A 377 28.46 -21.25 -21.67
CA GLY A 377 28.81 -21.68 -23.03
C GLY A 377 27.64 -21.75 -24.02
N THR A 378 26.40 -21.56 -23.56
CA THR A 378 25.24 -21.43 -24.45
C THR A 378 25.39 -20.18 -25.31
N GLN A 379 25.40 -20.33 -26.63
CA GLN A 379 25.45 -19.18 -27.53
C GLN A 379 24.11 -18.45 -27.50
N PRO A 380 24.11 -17.10 -27.56
CA PRO A 380 22.88 -16.32 -27.58
C PRO A 380 22.13 -16.55 -28.90
N GLU A 381 20.99 -17.22 -28.83
CA GLU A 381 20.05 -17.36 -29.96
C GLU A 381 19.37 -16.02 -30.28
N PRO A 382 19.11 -15.69 -31.56
CA PRO A 382 18.27 -14.56 -31.93
C PRO A 382 16.88 -14.64 -31.28
N LEU A 383 16.38 -13.54 -30.73
CA LEU A 383 15.12 -13.51 -29.97
C LEU A 383 13.93 -14.12 -30.72
N ARG A 384 13.81 -13.86 -32.03
CA ARG A 384 12.69 -14.39 -32.83
C ARG A 384 12.78 -15.89 -33.05
N GLU A 385 13.98 -16.44 -33.25
CA GLU A 385 14.20 -17.88 -33.39
C GLU A 385 13.88 -18.59 -32.07
N LEU A 386 14.40 -18.07 -30.97
CA LEU A 386 14.08 -18.53 -29.62
C LEU A 386 12.57 -18.50 -29.33
N ALA A 387 11.92 -17.37 -29.61
CA ALA A 387 10.48 -17.24 -29.37
C ALA A 387 9.68 -18.19 -30.27
N HIS A 388 10.12 -18.44 -31.50
CA HIS A 388 9.51 -19.43 -32.38
C HIS A 388 9.64 -20.85 -31.83
N HIS A 389 10.84 -21.26 -31.41
CA HIS A 389 11.05 -22.56 -30.76
C HIS A 389 10.22 -22.72 -29.48
N LEU A 390 10.06 -21.66 -28.69
CA LEU A 390 9.19 -21.67 -27.52
C LEU A 390 7.71 -21.82 -27.92
N ILE A 391 7.27 -21.15 -29.00
CA ILE A 391 5.89 -21.29 -29.51
C ILE A 391 5.62 -22.73 -29.95
N GLU A 392 6.55 -23.35 -30.68
CA GLU A 392 6.43 -24.75 -31.11
C GLU A 392 6.47 -25.71 -29.91
N HIS A 393 7.41 -25.52 -28.99
CA HIS A 393 7.56 -26.39 -27.83
C HIS A 393 6.33 -26.38 -26.91
N TYR A 394 5.73 -25.19 -26.72
CA TYR A 394 4.55 -25.02 -25.87
C TYR A 394 3.23 -25.02 -26.65
N GLU A 395 3.22 -25.40 -27.94
CA GLU A 395 2.01 -25.43 -28.79
C GLU A 395 0.79 -26.06 -28.10
N PRO A 396 0.89 -27.24 -27.42
CA PRO A 396 -0.26 -27.83 -26.72
C PRO A 396 -0.85 -26.92 -25.63
N ALA A 397 0.01 -26.22 -24.89
CA ALA A 397 -0.42 -25.29 -23.85
C ALA A 397 -1.03 -24.02 -24.45
N LEU A 398 -0.48 -23.53 -25.56
CA LEU A 398 -1.01 -22.35 -26.26
C LEU A 398 -2.41 -22.62 -26.83
N HIS A 399 -2.65 -23.82 -27.37
CA HIS A 399 -3.99 -24.22 -27.80
C HIS A 399 -5.00 -24.20 -26.63
N ALA A 400 -4.65 -24.79 -25.49
CA ALA A 400 -5.50 -24.78 -24.31
C ALA A 400 -5.81 -23.36 -23.77
N LEU A 401 -4.94 -22.39 -24.04
CA LEU A 401 -5.14 -20.98 -23.67
C LEU A 401 -5.95 -20.18 -24.71
N GLY A 402 -6.02 -20.65 -25.95
CA GLY A 402 -6.76 -20.01 -27.06
C GLY A 402 -8.24 -20.39 -27.13
N GLU A 403 -8.65 -21.49 -26.49
CA GLU A 403 -10.04 -22.01 -26.51
C GLU A 403 -10.99 -21.34 -25.50
N LYS A 404 -10.61 -20.22 -24.86
CA LYS A 404 -11.40 -19.56 -23.79
C LYS A 404 -11.67 -18.08 -24.00
#